data_AF-A0A849X1Q6-F1
#
_entry.id   AF-A0A849X1Q6-F1
#
_cell.length_a   1.000
_cell.length_b   1.000
_cell.length_c   1.000
_cell.angle_alpha   90.00
_cell.angle_beta   90.00
_cell.angle_gamma   90.00
#
_symmetry.space_group_name_H-M   'P 1'
#
loop_
_entity.id
_entity.type
_entity.pdbx_description
1 polymer ?
#
loop_
_entity_poly.entity_id
_entity_poly.type
_entity_poly.pdbx_seq_one_letter_code
_entity_poly.pdbx_strand_id
1 'polypeptide(L)'
;VSGPFSTATLCEEIDKILLRLPDNHLHARTVLGLSRARESQERPGSVGPNVLAGQKKAWGLTRDKKLPILSIMELPDVRDAAWRGFREAVEEALRSPALVIDVRGNPGGSDLQPQWLASRLLGGAPVASPYESVRKSETPATWALAVNNVTLKIRNLTRQGKSIPAYLLEKREAYRKSLEQAQLGGLPEERVMEILPEQTHAAGEPYTGTIYVLQDSDCGSSCESLLEFLETNPRVVTVGENSAGSVHFGNVGMVVLPHSGIVVQIATDFWRYRDGRYVEKTGYAPHIRVPPGKDALDVVRSLRRKRAIRWESKLESDGKFLRNHAAWLGARFSSLERYFGISLQQPLLIQVMPVEENPSSRSCARTYGPSRIYAHSLESLQSLTPEQRREFHTTCFERSYEDLRYTLVHEYVHALVLTLTDRKVPQWLWEGAAVALSGQLEHTKMGVLGRKYLEPSFCASGEITGDPYLAGGATLLALERRSPGIIRELILRGHEAGGVLRVLSDNKAACASLVIPSSASDTPSPLRSAP
;
A
#
# COMPACT_ATOMS: atom_id res chain seq x y z
N VAL A 1 36.82 -20.71 -31.44
CA VAL A 1 36.13 -21.07 -30.18
C VAL A 1 36.65 -20.11 -29.12
N SER A 2 35.77 -19.24 -28.62
CA SER A 2 36.07 -18.20 -27.62
C SER A 2 36.70 -18.81 -26.35
N GLY A 3 37.61 -18.06 -25.72
CA GLY A 3 38.38 -18.47 -24.55
C GLY A 3 37.55 -18.97 -23.35
N PRO A 4 38.21 -19.49 -22.30
CA PRO A 4 37.53 -20.18 -21.21
C PRO A 4 36.48 -19.27 -20.55
N PHE A 5 35.21 -19.69 -20.58
CA PHE A 5 34.14 -19.05 -19.83
C PHE A 5 34.52 -19.06 -18.34
N SER A 6 34.62 -17.87 -17.73
CA SER A 6 34.83 -17.78 -16.29
C SER A 6 33.57 -18.23 -15.55
N THR A 7 33.71 -18.77 -14.33
CA THR A 7 32.58 -19.11 -13.46
C THR A 7 31.64 -17.91 -13.24
N ALA A 8 32.19 -16.70 -13.18
CA ALA A 8 31.40 -15.47 -13.04
C ALA A 8 30.53 -15.22 -14.28
N THR A 9 31.12 -15.35 -15.48
CA THR A 9 30.39 -15.20 -16.75
C THR A 9 29.30 -16.26 -16.88
N LEU A 10 29.59 -17.52 -16.54
CA LEU A 10 28.58 -18.59 -16.54
C LEU A 10 27.45 -18.29 -15.55
N CYS A 11 27.77 -17.82 -14.34
CA CYS A 11 26.79 -17.45 -13.34
C CYS A 11 25.87 -16.31 -13.83
N GLU A 12 26.44 -15.28 -14.47
CA GLU A 12 25.68 -14.17 -15.03
C GLU A 12 24.72 -14.63 -16.15
N GLU A 13 25.17 -15.50 -17.05
CA GLU A 13 24.31 -16.02 -18.13
C GLU A 13 23.17 -16.90 -17.60
N ILE A 14 23.45 -17.75 -16.59
CA ILE A 14 22.39 -18.52 -15.91
C ILE A 14 21.39 -17.56 -15.27
N ASP A 15 21.86 -16.58 -14.51
CA ASP A 15 20.98 -15.66 -13.78
C ASP A 15 20.13 -14.80 -14.72
N LYS A 16 20.67 -14.34 -15.87
CA LYS A 16 19.90 -13.63 -16.90
C LYS A 16 18.75 -14.47 -17.46
N ILE A 17 18.94 -15.78 -17.60
CA ILE A 17 17.88 -16.69 -18.06
C ILE A 17 16.82 -16.84 -16.97
N LEU A 18 17.25 -17.10 -15.73
CA LEU A 18 16.37 -17.26 -14.58
C LEU A 18 15.52 -16.01 -14.31
N LEU A 19 16.11 -14.81 -14.46
CA LEU A 19 15.44 -13.52 -14.24
C LEU A 19 14.22 -13.30 -15.15
N ARG A 20 14.10 -14.03 -16.27
CA ARG A 20 12.94 -13.94 -17.16
C ARG A 20 11.70 -14.64 -16.60
N LEU A 21 11.89 -15.61 -15.72
CA LEU A 21 10.79 -16.34 -15.08
C LEU A 21 10.12 -15.47 -14.01
N PRO A 22 8.80 -15.58 -13.80
CA PRO A 22 8.06 -14.73 -12.87
C PRO A 22 8.27 -15.17 -11.41
N ASP A 23 9.52 -15.36 -10.97
CA ASP A 23 9.90 -15.74 -9.62
C ASP A 23 11.08 -14.87 -9.19
N ASN A 24 10.89 -14.01 -8.19
CA ASN A 24 11.92 -13.11 -7.71
C ASN A 24 12.88 -13.76 -6.71
N HIS A 25 12.55 -14.95 -6.19
CA HIS A 25 13.46 -15.75 -5.38
C HIS A 25 14.38 -16.63 -6.23
N LEU A 26 14.01 -16.96 -7.47
CA LEU A 26 14.82 -17.73 -8.40
C LEU A 26 15.98 -16.93 -8.95
N HIS A 27 17.20 -17.33 -8.60
CA HIS A 27 18.42 -16.68 -9.07
C HIS A 27 19.65 -17.58 -8.95
N ALA A 28 20.70 -17.23 -9.70
CA ALA A 28 22.02 -17.84 -9.59
C ALA A 28 23.03 -16.83 -9.01
N ARG A 29 23.92 -17.34 -8.16
CA ARG A 29 24.96 -16.54 -7.53
C ARG A 29 26.26 -17.31 -7.37
N THR A 30 27.36 -16.58 -7.28
CA THR A 30 28.64 -17.18 -6.90
C THR A 30 28.71 -17.33 -5.38
N VAL A 31 29.69 -18.08 -4.87
CA VAL A 31 29.98 -18.12 -3.42
C VAL A 31 30.39 -16.74 -2.87
N LEU A 32 30.80 -15.81 -3.74
CA LEU A 32 31.26 -14.47 -3.39
C LEU A 32 30.14 -13.41 -3.36
N GLY A 33 28.97 -13.69 -3.93
CA GLY A 33 27.88 -12.71 -4.03
C GLY A 33 26.94 -12.96 -5.20
N LEU A 34 25.94 -12.09 -5.33
CA LEU A 34 24.97 -12.09 -6.43
C LEU A 34 25.65 -11.89 -7.80
N SER A 35 24.93 -12.22 -8.87
CA SER A 35 25.38 -11.92 -10.22
C SER A 35 25.24 -10.42 -10.52
N ARG A 36 26.09 -9.88 -11.41
CA ARG A 36 25.99 -8.48 -11.86
C ARG A 36 24.66 -8.19 -12.55
N ALA A 37 24.06 -9.17 -13.23
CA ALA A 37 22.79 -8.98 -13.93
C ALA A 37 21.69 -8.51 -12.96
N ARG A 38 21.67 -9.06 -11.75
CA ARG A 38 20.71 -8.69 -10.71
C ARG A 38 21.08 -7.41 -9.99
N GLU A 39 22.37 -7.16 -9.77
CA GLU A 39 22.87 -5.89 -9.22
C GLU A 39 22.61 -4.71 -10.18
N SER A 40 22.60 -4.96 -11.49
CA SER A 40 22.40 -3.97 -12.54
C SER A 40 20.94 -3.64 -12.86
N GLN A 41 19.96 -4.31 -12.23
CA GLN A 41 18.58 -3.87 -12.34
C GLN A 41 18.51 -2.45 -11.75
N GLU A 42 18.28 -1.45 -12.62
CA GLU A 42 18.04 -0.08 -12.21
C GLU A 42 16.86 -0.07 -11.25
N ARG A 43 17.15 0.02 -9.96
CA ARG A 43 16.14 0.27 -8.95
C ARG A 43 15.93 1.78 -8.92
N PRO A 44 14.71 2.28 -9.19
CA PRO A 44 14.44 3.70 -9.09
C PRO A 44 14.91 4.20 -7.71
N GLY A 45 15.57 5.35 -7.70
CA GLY A 45 16.48 5.76 -6.62
C GLY A 45 15.94 5.56 -5.20
N SER A 46 16.86 5.18 -4.30
CA SER A 46 16.54 4.83 -2.92
C SER A 46 15.77 5.93 -2.19
N VAL A 47 14.77 5.51 -1.41
CA VAL A 47 13.95 6.40 -0.56
C VAL A 47 14.63 6.70 0.79
N GLY A 48 15.95 6.86 0.75
CA GLY A 48 16.84 6.99 1.89
C GLY A 48 17.14 5.66 2.59
N PRO A 49 18.24 5.57 3.34
CA PRO A 49 18.61 4.36 4.06
C PRO A 49 17.77 4.17 5.31
N ASN A 50 17.70 2.93 5.80
CA ASN A 50 17.21 2.65 7.14
C ASN A 50 17.98 3.48 8.19
N VAL A 51 17.31 3.93 9.26
CA VAL A 51 17.96 4.66 10.37
C VAL A 51 19.09 3.87 11.03
N LEU A 52 19.08 2.54 10.97
CA LEU A 52 20.17 1.69 11.47
C LEU A 52 21.16 1.23 10.39
N ALA A 53 21.07 1.75 9.16
CA ALA A 53 22.02 1.39 8.11
C ALA A 53 23.47 1.62 8.57
N GLY A 54 24.33 0.63 8.29
CA GLY A 54 25.73 0.61 8.75
C GLY A 54 25.93 0.12 10.19
N GLN A 55 24.87 -0.05 10.99
CA GLN A 55 24.97 -0.70 12.29
C GLN A 55 24.86 -2.22 12.12
N LYS A 56 25.72 -2.97 12.83
CA LYS A 56 25.69 -4.45 12.84
C LYS A 56 24.60 -4.97 13.81
N LYS A 57 23.35 -4.56 13.61
CA LYS A 57 22.20 -4.93 14.45
C LYS A 57 21.02 -5.34 13.57
N ALA A 58 20.33 -6.41 13.95
CA ALA A 58 19.11 -6.85 13.27
C ALA A 58 17.93 -5.86 13.47
N TRP A 59 17.91 -5.15 14.60
CA TRP A 59 16.89 -4.15 14.91
C TRP A 59 17.39 -3.15 15.95
N GLY A 60 16.60 -2.10 16.21
CA GLY A 60 16.82 -1.15 17.29
C GLY A 60 15.71 -0.12 17.41
N LEU A 61 15.58 0.47 18.60
CA LEU A 61 14.68 1.59 18.86
C LEU A 61 15.49 2.87 18.98
N THR A 62 15.20 3.84 18.12
CA THR A 62 15.75 5.20 18.20
C THR A 62 14.62 6.21 18.39
N ARG A 63 14.96 7.48 18.62
CA ARG A 63 13.99 8.56 18.74
C ARG A 63 14.39 9.73 17.86
N ASP A 64 13.43 10.19 17.07
CA ASP A 64 13.50 11.52 16.47
C ASP A 64 12.63 12.48 17.29
N LYS A 65 13.28 13.28 18.13
CA LYS A 65 12.64 14.09 19.17
C LYS A 65 11.80 13.20 20.11
N LYS A 66 10.48 13.19 19.93
CA LYS A 66 9.52 12.37 20.69
C LYS A 66 8.94 11.21 19.88
N LEU A 67 9.33 11.05 18.62
CA LEU A 67 8.84 9.98 17.74
C LEU A 67 9.74 8.74 17.90
N PRO A 68 9.24 7.64 18.45
CA PRO A 68 9.97 6.37 18.40
C PRO A 68 10.06 5.87 16.96
N ILE A 69 11.25 5.40 16.60
CA ILE A 69 11.55 4.74 15.33
C ILE A 69 12.08 3.34 15.66
N LEU A 70 11.25 2.33 15.42
CA LEU A 70 11.59 0.93 15.51
C LEU A 70 12.15 0.49 14.16
N SER A 71 13.47 0.40 14.04
CA SER A 71 14.14 -0.03 12.82
C SER A 71 14.38 -1.54 12.86
N ILE A 72 14.06 -2.24 11.77
CA ILE A 72 14.24 -3.68 11.62
C ILE A 72 14.99 -3.93 10.32
N MET A 73 16.28 -4.27 10.43
CA MET A 73 17.20 -4.53 9.32
C MET A 73 17.17 -5.99 8.85
N GLU A 74 16.94 -6.93 9.77
CA GLU A 74 16.96 -8.37 9.49
C GLU A 74 15.86 -9.07 10.31
N LEU A 75 15.37 -10.20 9.79
CA LEU A 75 14.39 -11.04 10.49
C LEU A 75 14.96 -12.43 10.81
N PRO A 76 15.91 -12.56 11.75
CA PRO A 76 16.45 -13.86 12.12
C PRO A 76 15.37 -14.75 12.79
N ASP A 77 15.69 -16.04 12.95
CA ASP A 77 14.82 -16.99 13.67
C ASP A 77 14.41 -16.42 15.04
N VAL A 78 13.18 -16.68 15.47
CA VAL A 78 12.63 -16.15 16.75
C VAL A 78 13.48 -16.54 17.97
N ARG A 79 14.24 -17.64 17.88
CA ARG A 79 15.15 -18.11 18.94
C ARG A 79 16.51 -17.42 18.93
N ASP A 80 16.78 -16.56 17.94
CA ASP A 80 18.07 -15.89 17.81
C ASP A 80 18.24 -14.82 18.91
N ALA A 81 19.44 -14.78 19.49
CA ALA A 81 19.77 -13.81 20.55
C ALA A 81 19.72 -12.35 20.05
N ALA A 82 19.74 -12.15 18.73
CA ALA A 82 19.53 -10.84 18.11
C ALA A 82 18.22 -10.17 18.55
N TRP A 83 17.18 -10.93 18.93
CA TRP A 83 15.89 -10.39 19.38
C TRP A 83 15.87 -9.94 20.85
N ARG A 84 16.97 -10.07 21.59
CA ARG A 84 17.03 -9.69 23.01
C ARG A 84 16.68 -8.21 23.21
N GLY A 85 15.63 -7.93 23.98
CA GLY A 85 15.17 -6.56 24.26
C GLY A 85 14.13 -6.02 23.28
N PHE A 86 13.77 -6.78 22.23
CA PHE A 86 12.87 -6.31 21.18
C PHE A 86 11.47 -6.02 21.70
N ARG A 87 10.92 -6.92 22.52
CA ARG A 87 9.55 -6.80 23.02
C ARG A 87 9.43 -5.61 23.97
N GLU A 88 10.41 -5.42 24.84
CA GLU A 88 10.51 -4.28 25.76
C GLU A 88 10.59 -2.96 25.00
N ALA A 89 11.39 -2.91 23.94
CA ALA A 89 11.49 -1.74 23.07
C ALA A 89 10.18 -1.45 22.33
N VAL A 90 9.45 -2.48 21.88
CA VAL A 90 8.12 -2.30 21.31
C VAL A 90 7.18 -1.68 22.35
N GLU A 91 7.08 -2.24 23.56
CA GLU A 91 6.23 -1.66 24.61
C GLU A 91 6.61 -0.21 24.96
N GLU A 92 7.89 0.13 24.96
CA GLU A 92 8.34 1.51 25.14
C GLU A 92 7.85 2.43 24.01
N ALA A 93 7.93 1.95 22.76
CA ALA A 93 7.52 2.69 21.58
C ALA A 93 6.00 2.93 21.55
N LEU A 94 5.20 1.95 21.99
CA LEU A 94 3.73 2.03 22.05
C LEU A 94 3.19 3.08 23.04
N ARG A 95 4.04 3.64 23.92
CA ARG A 95 3.66 4.77 24.80
C ARG A 95 3.53 6.10 24.07
N SER A 96 3.99 6.18 22.83
CA SER A 96 3.98 7.41 22.03
C SER A 96 2.71 7.51 21.19
N PRO A 97 2.22 8.71 20.87
CA PRO A 97 1.01 8.89 20.03
C PRO A 97 1.21 8.52 18.56
N ALA A 98 2.45 8.28 18.13
CA ALA A 98 2.80 7.75 16.83
C ALA A 98 4.07 6.90 16.92
N LEU A 99 4.21 5.96 15.99
CA LEU A 99 5.35 5.04 15.85
C LEU A 99 5.80 5.03 14.39
N VAL A 100 7.12 5.00 14.15
CA VAL A 100 7.68 4.63 12.85
C VAL A 100 8.27 3.22 12.96
N ILE A 101 7.95 2.36 12.01
CA ILE A 101 8.59 1.06 11.81
C ILE A 101 9.40 1.18 10.51
N ASP A 102 10.73 1.18 10.61
CA ASP A 102 11.61 1.34 9.45
C ASP A 102 12.15 -0.01 9.00
N VAL A 103 11.63 -0.51 7.87
CA VAL A 103 12.01 -1.80 7.27
C VAL A 103 12.70 -1.64 5.92
N ARG A 104 13.11 -0.42 5.58
CA ARG A 104 13.96 -0.16 4.40
C ARG A 104 15.22 -1.01 4.47
N GLY A 105 15.65 -1.60 3.36
CA GLY A 105 16.84 -2.44 3.29
C GLY A 105 16.69 -3.86 3.88
N ASN A 106 15.49 -4.28 4.29
CA ASN A 106 15.29 -5.56 4.99
C ASN A 106 14.89 -6.70 4.02
N PRO A 107 15.78 -7.66 3.72
CA PRO A 107 15.52 -8.70 2.73
C PRO A 107 14.59 -9.83 3.22
N GLY A 108 14.09 -9.74 4.46
CA GLY A 108 13.21 -10.75 5.05
C GLY A 108 13.93 -11.74 5.99
N GLY A 109 13.33 -12.92 6.15
CA GLY A 109 13.85 -13.98 7.02
C GLY A 109 12.77 -14.87 7.64
N SER A 110 12.36 -14.59 8.87
CA SER A 110 11.36 -15.35 9.63
C SER A 110 10.10 -14.53 9.87
N ASP A 111 8.93 -15.09 9.58
CA ASP A 111 7.63 -14.42 9.73
C ASP A 111 7.16 -14.30 11.18
N LEU A 112 7.69 -15.13 12.09
CA LEU A 112 7.18 -15.23 13.47
C LEU A 112 7.29 -13.92 14.26
N GLN A 113 8.40 -13.19 14.13
CA GLN A 113 8.59 -11.94 14.85
C GLN A 113 7.76 -10.78 14.26
N PRO A 114 7.69 -10.60 12.92
CA PRO A 114 6.71 -9.72 12.27
C PRO A 114 5.26 -10.01 12.66
N GLN A 115 4.85 -11.29 12.65
CA GLN A 115 3.51 -11.71 13.02
C GLN A 115 3.19 -11.33 14.47
N TRP A 116 4.15 -11.55 15.38
CA TRP A 116 4.02 -11.13 16.77
C TRP A 116 3.86 -9.61 16.91
N LEU A 117 4.68 -8.83 16.19
CA LEU A 117 4.61 -7.37 16.23
C LEU A 117 3.24 -6.87 15.75
N ALA A 118 2.75 -7.39 14.63
CA ALA A 118 1.45 -7.02 14.07
C ALA A 118 0.29 -7.39 15.01
N SER A 119 0.27 -8.62 15.54
CA SER A 119 -0.73 -9.06 16.52
C SER A 119 -0.68 -8.18 17.78
N ARG A 120 0.51 -7.84 18.28
CA ARG A 120 0.67 -6.95 19.44
C ARG A 120 0.10 -5.56 19.18
N LEU A 121 0.31 -4.99 18.00
CA LEU A 121 -0.27 -3.70 17.60
C LEU A 121 -1.80 -3.73 17.55
N LEU A 122 -2.39 -4.90 17.31
CA LEU A 122 -3.84 -5.15 17.33
C LEU A 122 -4.38 -5.58 18.72
N GLY A 123 -3.56 -5.51 19.78
CA GLY A 123 -3.99 -5.87 21.14
C GLY A 123 -3.94 -7.38 21.42
N GLY A 124 -3.11 -8.12 20.70
CA GLY A 124 -3.01 -9.58 20.80
C GLY A 124 -4.01 -10.33 19.92
N ALA A 125 -4.85 -9.60 19.17
CA ALA A 125 -5.76 -10.17 18.19
C ALA A 125 -4.99 -10.97 17.12
N PRO A 126 -5.62 -12.00 16.55
CA PRO A 126 -5.02 -12.75 15.47
C PRO A 126 -4.82 -11.87 14.23
N VAL A 127 -3.74 -12.14 13.52
CA VAL A 127 -3.47 -11.52 12.22
C VAL A 127 -4.06 -12.39 11.13
N ALA A 128 -5.00 -11.82 10.37
CA ALA A 128 -5.64 -12.52 9.27
C ALA A 128 -4.62 -12.87 8.17
N SER A 129 -4.61 -14.13 7.74
CA SER A 129 -3.83 -14.55 6.57
C SER A 129 -4.53 -14.09 5.28
N PRO A 130 -3.81 -13.40 4.37
CA PRO A 130 -4.37 -12.99 3.08
C PRO A 130 -4.42 -14.16 2.06
N TYR A 131 -3.82 -15.30 2.41
CA TYR A 131 -3.68 -16.45 1.53
C TYR A 131 -4.92 -17.36 1.59
N GLU A 132 -5.30 -17.87 0.42
CA GLU A 132 -6.29 -18.93 0.24
C GLU A 132 -5.65 -20.30 0.52
N SER A 133 -4.46 -20.51 -0.05
CA SER A 133 -3.78 -21.80 -0.01
C SER A 133 -2.27 -21.63 -0.18
N VAL A 134 -1.50 -22.48 0.48
CA VAL A 134 -0.07 -22.65 0.22
C VAL A 134 0.17 -24.07 -0.30
N ARG A 135 0.81 -24.18 -1.47
CA ARG A 135 1.24 -25.46 -2.04
C ARG A 135 2.72 -25.64 -1.76
N LYS A 136 3.09 -26.77 -1.18
CA LYS A 136 4.47 -27.09 -0.81
C LYS A 136 4.91 -28.33 -1.56
N SER A 137 6.03 -28.25 -2.27
CA SER A 137 6.67 -29.45 -2.78
C SER A 137 7.32 -30.22 -1.62
N GLU A 138 7.11 -31.52 -1.55
CA GLU A 138 7.70 -32.39 -0.51
C GLU A 138 8.53 -33.54 -1.10
N THR A 139 8.92 -33.40 -2.36
CA THR A 139 9.79 -34.37 -3.06
C THR A 139 11.16 -34.52 -2.37
N PRO A 140 11.88 -35.63 -2.62
CA PRO A 140 13.26 -35.78 -2.16
C PRO A 140 14.18 -34.63 -2.62
N ALA A 141 13.98 -34.13 -3.84
CA ALA A 141 14.75 -33.00 -4.35
C ALA A 141 14.52 -31.75 -3.50
N THR A 142 13.26 -31.44 -3.16
CA THR A 142 12.90 -30.30 -2.31
C THR A 142 13.57 -30.36 -0.94
N TRP A 143 13.50 -31.50 -0.27
CA TRP A 143 14.15 -31.65 1.04
C TRP A 143 15.68 -31.62 0.97
N ALA A 144 16.27 -32.14 -0.11
CA ALA A 144 17.70 -32.00 -0.35
C ALA A 144 18.12 -30.51 -0.51
N LEU A 145 17.34 -29.73 -1.25
CA LEU A 145 17.56 -28.28 -1.38
C LEU A 145 17.45 -27.56 -0.03
N ALA A 146 16.52 -27.97 0.84
CA ALA A 146 16.36 -27.42 2.18
C ALA A 146 17.55 -27.77 3.10
N VAL A 147 18.02 -29.02 3.08
CA VAL A 147 19.23 -29.45 3.81
C VAL A 147 20.46 -28.66 3.34
N ASN A 148 20.60 -28.46 2.03
CA ASN A 148 21.69 -27.67 1.45
C ASN A 148 21.66 -26.22 1.94
N ASN A 149 20.48 -25.59 1.97
CA ASN A 149 20.34 -24.21 2.44
C ASN A 149 20.86 -24.04 3.88
N VAL A 150 20.43 -24.91 4.81
CA VAL A 150 20.89 -24.85 6.21
C VAL A 150 22.38 -25.19 6.32
N THR A 151 22.87 -26.16 5.54
CA THR A 151 24.28 -26.54 5.52
C THR A 151 25.19 -25.41 5.04
N LEU A 152 24.78 -24.67 4.01
CA LEU A 152 25.49 -23.49 3.53
C LEU A 152 25.53 -22.37 4.58
N LYS A 153 24.42 -22.13 5.30
CA LYS A 153 24.39 -21.17 6.41
C LYS A 153 25.37 -21.54 7.52
N ILE A 154 25.38 -22.80 7.96
CA ILE A 154 26.32 -23.31 8.95
C ILE A 154 27.76 -23.12 8.47
N ARG A 155 28.08 -23.53 7.24
CA ARG A 155 29.43 -23.39 6.66
C ARG A 155 29.89 -21.94 6.61
N ASN A 156 28.99 -21.02 6.27
CA ASN A 156 29.29 -19.58 6.22
C ASN A 156 29.59 -19.02 7.62
N LEU A 157 28.84 -19.41 8.64
CA LEU A 157 29.11 -19.03 10.03
C LEU A 157 30.47 -19.56 10.51
N THR A 158 30.75 -20.84 10.24
CA THR A 158 32.05 -21.46 10.57
C THR A 158 33.21 -20.73 9.91
N ARG A 159 33.09 -20.41 8.60
CA ARG A 159 34.12 -19.65 7.87
C ARG A 159 34.34 -18.24 8.43
N GLN A 160 33.28 -17.64 8.98
CA GLN A 160 33.36 -16.32 9.63
C GLN A 160 33.86 -16.39 11.08
N GLY A 161 34.18 -17.58 11.61
CA GLY A 161 34.55 -17.77 13.01
C GLY A 161 33.41 -17.47 13.99
N LYS A 162 32.16 -17.47 13.52
CA LYS A 162 30.97 -17.20 14.36
C LYS A 162 30.48 -18.49 14.99
N SER A 163 29.89 -18.36 16.18
CA SER A 163 29.17 -19.47 16.81
C SER A 163 28.01 -19.93 15.92
N ILE A 164 27.75 -21.23 15.92
CA ILE A 164 26.62 -21.82 15.19
C ILE A 164 25.45 -21.91 16.19
N PRO A 165 24.33 -21.20 15.96
CA PRO A 165 23.16 -21.35 16.79
C PRO A 165 22.65 -22.79 16.80
N ALA A 166 22.29 -23.30 17.99
CA ALA A 166 21.79 -24.67 18.16
C ALA A 166 20.59 -24.98 17.24
N TYR A 167 19.72 -23.99 17.04
CA TYR A 167 18.54 -24.13 16.19
C TYR A 167 18.86 -24.48 14.74
N LEU A 168 20.02 -24.09 14.21
CA LEU A 168 20.41 -24.45 12.84
C LEU A 168 20.79 -25.93 12.74
N LEU A 169 21.41 -26.49 13.78
CA LEU A 169 21.76 -27.91 13.84
C LEU A 169 20.50 -28.76 13.94
N GLU A 170 19.57 -28.39 14.83
CA GLU A 170 18.25 -29.01 14.97
C GLU A 170 17.46 -28.95 13.65
N LYS A 171 17.43 -27.77 13.00
CA LYS A 171 16.72 -27.58 11.73
C LYS A 171 17.31 -28.43 10.61
N ARG A 172 18.64 -28.52 10.52
CA ARG A 172 19.30 -29.41 9.55
C ARG A 172 18.91 -30.86 9.76
N GLU A 173 18.90 -31.31 11.01
CA GLU A 173 18.55 -32.69 11.35
C GLU A 173 17.09 -33.00 11.04
N ALA A 174 16.17 -32.08 11.36
CA ALA A 174 14.76 -32.22 11.00
C ALA A 174 14.55 -32.34 9.47
N TYR A 175 15.28 -31.54 8.69
CA TYR A 175 15.23 -31.63 7.22
C TYR A 175 15.84 -32.91 6.66
N ARG A 176 16.89 -33.46 7.29
CA ARG A 176 17.45 -34.76 6.91
C ARG A 176 16.45 -35.89 7.13
N LYS A 177 15.77 -35.90 8.26
CA LYS A 177 14.70 -36.88 8.54
C LYS A 177 13.56 -36.77 7.51
N SER A 178 13.18 -35.55 7.14
CA SER A 178 12.15 -35.32 6.12
C SER A 178 12.60 -35.79 4.73
N LEU A 179 13.89 -35.59 4.39
CA LEU A 179 14.50 -36.13 3.16
C LEU A 179 14.45 -37.66 3.13
N GLU A 180 14.84 -38.32 4.22
CA GLU A 180 14.80 -39.78 4.32
C GLU A 180 13.36 -40.31 4.17
N GLN A 181 12.39 -39.66 4.82
CA GLN A 181 10.98 -39.99 4.65
C GLN A 181 10.50 -39.82 3.21
N ALA A 182 10.86 -38.71 2.55
CA ALA A 182 10.50 -38.48 1.14
C ALA A 182 11.12 -39.54 0.21
N GLN A 183 12.38 -39.93 0.45
CA GLN A 183 13.08 -40.95 -0.34
C GLN A 183 12.43 -42.33 -0.22
N LEU A 184 11.84 -42.62 0.94
CA LEU A 184 11.11 -43.86 1.21
C LEU A 184 9.64 -43.80 0.74
N GLY A 185 9.20 -42.70 0.12
CA GLY A 185 7.80 -42.48 -0.29
C GLY A 185 6.85 -42.23 0.88
N GLY A 186 7.37 -41.85 2.05
CA GLY A 186 6.58 -41.57 3.26
C GLY A 186 5.95 -40.18 3.32
N LEU A 187 6.22 -39.32 2.34
CA LEU A 187 5.62 -37.98 2.20
C LEU A 187 4.94 -37.86 0.83
N PRO A 188 3.85 -37.06 0.72
CA PRO A 188 3.25 -36.76 -0.58
C PRO A 188 4.22 -35.95 -1.46
N GLU A 189 3.99 -35.90 -2.77
CA GLU A 189 4.79 -35.03 -3.66
C GLU A 189 4.50 -33.54 -3.44
N GLU A 190 3.24 -33.22 -3.16
CA GLU A 190 2.75 -31.88 -2.86
C GLU A 190 1.84 -31.93 -1.63
N ARG A 191 2.03 -30.96 -0.73
CA ARG A 191 1.13 -30.69 0.39
C ARG A 191 0.42 -29.36 0.17
N VAL A 192 -0.91 -29.39 0.12
CA VAL A 192 -1.74 -28.19 0.10
C VAL A 192 -2.18 -27.86 1.52
N MET A 193 -1.90 -26.64 1.97
CA MET A 193 -2.35 -26.14 3.25
C MET A 193 -3.43 -25.08 3.02
N GLU A 194 -4.65 -25.36 3.47
CA GLU A 194 -5.73 -24.38 3.59
C GLU A 194 -5.52 -23.62 4.91
N ILE A 195 -4.83 -22.47 4.83
CA ILE A 195 -4.61 -21.51 5.92
C ILE A 195 -3.63 -21.97 7.03
N LEU A 196 -2.65 -21.10 7.35
CA LEU A 196 -1.88 -21.21 8.59
C LEU A 196 -2.78 -20.74 9.75
N PRO A 197 -2.89 -21.50 10.85
CA PRO A 197 -3.73 -21.09 11.98
C PRO A 197 -3.29 -19.72 12.49
N GLU A 198 -4.29 -18.89 12.75
CA GLU A 198 -4.13 -17.58 13.36
C GLU A 198 -3.37 -17.70 14.69
N GLN A 199 -2.20 -17.05 14.79
CA GLN A 199 -1.50 -16.99 16.07
C GLN A 199 -2.10 -15.88 16.92
N THR A 200 -2.74 -16.26 18.02
CA THR A 200 -3.18 -15.33 19.06
C THR A 200 -2.06 -15.09 20.06
N HIS A 201 -1.95 -13.87 20.57
CA HIS A 201 -1.01 -13.55 21.63
C HIS A 201 -1.73 -13.03 22.88
N ALA A 202 -1.00 -12.96 24.00
CA ALA A 202 -1.56 -12.48 25.26
C ALA A 202 -2.26 -11.14 25.06
N ALA A 203 -3.50 -11.06 25.57
CA ALA A 203 -4.36 -9.91 25.39
C ALA A 203 -3.71 -8.65 25.95
N GLY A 204 -3.77 -7.57 25.18
CA GLY A 204 -3.37 -6.23 25.60
C GLY A 204 -4.23 -5.19 24.90
N GLU A 205 -4.14 -3.94 25.34
CA GLU A 205 -4.85 -2.87 24.65
C GLU A 205 -4.26 -2.66 23.23
N PRO A 206 -5.11 -2.60 22.19
CA PRO A 206 -4.67 -2.26 20.84
C PRO A 206 -3.96 -0.92 20.82
N TYR A 207 -2.89 -0.82 20.03
CA TYR A 207 -2.18 0.45 19.91
C TYR A 207 -3.08 1.49 19.22
N THR A 208 -3.23 2.66 19.83
CA THR A 208 -4.12 3.70 19.32
C THR A 208 -3.43 4.83 18.56
N GLY A 209 -2.10 4.88 18.54
CA GLY A 209 -1.36 5.86 17.77
C GLY A 209 -1.32 5.57 16.27
N THR A 210 -0.82 6.53 15.48
CA THR A 210 -0.55 6.32 14.06
C THR A 210 0.72 5.52 13.87
N ILE A 211 0.71 4.54 12.96
CA ILE A 211 1.88 3.71 12.64
C ILE A 211 2.33 4.06 11.23
N TYR A 212 3.55 4.58 11.08
CA TYR A 212 4.18 4.77 9.79
C TYR A 212 5.12 3.60 9.52
N VAL A 213 5.03 2.97 8.36
CA VAL A 213 5.94 1.89 7.97
C VAL A 213 6.79 2.38 6.80
N LEU A 214 8.10 2.53 7.00
CA LEU A 214 9.01 2.93 5.93
C LEU A 214 9.47 1.68 5.18
N GLN A 215 9.25 1.63 3.87
CA GLN A 215 9.59 0.50 3.02
C GLN A 215 10.33 0.95 1.76
N ASP A 216 11.15 0.07 1.19
CA ASP A 216 11.81 0.27 -0.09
C ASP A 216 11.86 -1.04 -0.89
N SER A 217 12.46 -0.99 -2.07
CA SER A 217 12.60 -2.13 -2.98
C SER A 217 13.47 -3.27 -2.44
N ASP A 218 14.17 -3.07 -1.33
CA ASP A 218 14.91 -4.12 -0.62
C ASP A 218 14.08 -4.82 0.45
N CYS A 219 12.90 -4.30 0.81
CA CYS A 219 11.93 -5.02 1.65
C CYS A 219 11.41 -6.24 0.88
N GLY A 220 11.94 -7.43 1.17
CA GLY A 220 11.60 -8.68 0.49
C GLY A 220 11.14 -9.78 1.42
N SER A 221 10.46 -10.80 0.89
CA SER A 221 10.17 -12.04 1.62
C SER A 221 9.42 -11.76 2.93
N SER A 222 9.88 -12.26 4.08
CA SER A 222 9.23 -11.98 5.38
C SER A 222 9.11 -10.49 5.76
N CYS A 223 9.89 -9.59 5.13
CA CYS A 223 9.66 -8.15 5.28
C CYS A 223 8.31 -7.76 4.66
N GLU A 224 7.98 -8.33 3.52
CA GLU A 224 6.69 -8.13 2.85
C GLU A 224 5.56 -8.80 3.62
N SER A 225 5.80 -9.96 4.26
CA SER A 225 4.82 -10.55 5.18
C SER A 225 4.48 -9.62 6.34
N LEU A 226 5.40 -8.79 6.85
CA LEU A 226 5.05 -7.76 7.83
C LEU A 226 4.05 -6.76 7.26
N LEU A 227 4.19 -6.35 5.99
CA LEU A 227 3.26 -5.43 5.33
C LEU A 227 1.87 -6.06 5.23
N GLU A 228 1.79 -7.34 4.89
CA GLU A 228 0.53 -8.11 4.86
C GLU A 228 -0.13 -8.19 6.23
N PHE A 229 0.67 -8.49 7.26
CA PHE A 229 0.17 -8.58 8.63
C PHE A 229 -0.37 -7.25 9.16
N LEU A 230 0.13 -6.13 8.62
CA LEU A 230 -0.28 -4.79 8.98
C LEU A 230 -1.37 -4.21 8.06
N GLU A 231 -1.68 -4.86 6.94
CA GLU A 231 -2.56 -4.36 5.89
C GLU A 231 -3.98 -4.03 6.39
N THR A 232 -4.51 -4.87 7.28
CA THR A 232 -5.87 -4.69 7.83
C THR A 232 -5.93 -3.66 8.96
N ASN A 233 -4.79 -3.12 9.41
CA ASN A 233 -4.75 -2.16 10.51
C ASN A 233 -5.02 -0.73 10.01
N PRO A 234 -6.16 -0.10 10.35
CA PRO A 234 -6.55 1.22 9.82
C PRO A 234 -5.65 2.38 10.31
N ARG A 235 -4.72 2.11 11.22
CA ARG A 235 -3.75 3.07 11.76
C ARG A 235 -2.40 3.03 11.03
N VAL A 236 -2.18 2.04 10.18
CA VAL A 236 -0.94 1.87 9.41
C VAL A 236 -0.95 2.76 8.17
N VAL A 237 0.19 3.39 7.90
CA VAL A 237 0.47 4.17 6.70
C VAL A 237 1.87 3.79 6.22
N THR A 238 1.96 3.06 5.11
CA THR A 238 3.25 2.72 4.48
C THR A 238 3.76 3.91 3.65
N VAL A 239 5.06 4.21 3.74
CA VAL A 239 5.69 5.37 3.12
C VAL A 239 7.02 4.93 2.48
N GLY A 240 7.22 5.23 1.21
CA GLY A 240 8.46 4.87 0.52
C GLY A 240 8.25 4.54 -0.96
N GLU A 241 8.82 3.44 -1.42
CA GLU A 241 8.59 2.90 -2.77
C GLU A 241 7.99 1.49 -2.69
N ASN A 242 7.84 0.81 -3.84
CA ASN A 242 7.36 -0.56 -3.84
C ASN A 242 8.36 -1.47 -3.13
N SER A 243 7.86 -2.50 -2.45
CA SER A 243 8.69 -3.58 -1.92
C SER A 243 9.24 -4.47 -3.05
N ALA A 244 10.05 -5.47 -2.71
CA ALA A 244 10.76 -6.30 -3.69
C ALA A 244 9.85 -7.16 -4.58
N GLY A 245 8.67 -7.57 -4.09
CA GLY A 245 7.81 -8.52 -4.77
C GLY A 245 8.37 -9.93 -4.75
N SER A 246 8.77 -10.43 -3.58
CA SER A 246 9.30 -11.77 -3.36
C SER A 246 8.38 -12.52 -2.41
N VAL A 247 7.20 -12.97 -2.88
CA VAL A 247 6.13 -13.42 -1.97
C VAL A 247 5.49 -14.74 -2.39
N HIS A 248 5.12 -14.88 -3.66
CA HIS A 248 4.38 -16.05 -4.12
C HIS A 248 5.23 -17.31 -4.09
N PHE A 249 6.50 -17.18 -4.47
CA PHE A 249 7.44 -18.29 -4.53
C PHE A 249 8.30 -18.33 -3.27
N GLY A 250 7.73 -18.86 -2.18
CA GLY A 250 8.33 -18.85 -0.86
C GLY A 250 9.22 -20.06 -0.57
N ASN A 251 9.81 -20.05 0.63
CA ASN A 251 10.66 -21.11 1.19
C ASN A 251 11.73 -21.60 0.21
N VAL A 252 12.90 -20.98 0.27
CA VAL A 252 13.95 -21.24 -0.70
C VAL A 252 14.89 -22.37 -0.28
N GLY A 253 15.15 -23.24 -1.24
CA GLY A 253 16.20 -24.24 -1.20
C GLY A 253 17.40 -23.81 -2.05
N MET A 254 18.54 -24.49 -1.87
CA MET A 254 19.79 -24.18 -2.57
C MET A 254 20.34 -25.43 -3.27
N VAL A 255 20.73 -25.29 -4.53
CA VAL A 255 21.57 -26.27 -5.22
C VAL A 255 22.93 -25.65 -5.53
N VAL A 256 23.99 -26.41 -5.31
CA VAL A 256 25.35 -26.02 -5.71
C VAL A 256 25.69 -26.83 -6.95
N LEU A 257 25.87 -26.15 -8.09
CA LEU A 257 26.18 -26.80 -9.34
C LEU A 257 27.58 -27.46 -9.26
N PRO A 258 27.70 -28.71 -9.74
CA PRO A 258 28.95 -29.44 -9.69
C PRO A 258 30.02 -28.73 -10.55
N HIS A 259 31.27 -28.84 -10.13
CA HIS A 259 32.47 -28.31 -10.80
C HIS A 259 32.58 -26.77 -10.93
N SER A 260 31.48 -26.02 -10.83
CA SER A 260 31.49 -24.54 -10.89
C SER A 260 31.37 -23.88 -9.52
N GLY A 261 30.67 -24.52 -8.57
CA GLY A 261 30.37 -23.92 -7.26
C GLY A 261 29.33 -22.79 -7.33
N ILE A 262 28.67 -22.61 -8.48
CA ILE A 262 27.54 -21.68 -8.64
C ILE A 262 26.39 -22.20 -7.76
N VAL A 263 25.77 -21.29 -7.00
CA VAL A 263 24.62 -21.59 -6.16
C VAL A 263 23.37 -21.10 -6.86
N VAL A 264 22.40 -21.96 -7.07
CA VAL A 264 21.07 -21.59 -7.57
C VAL A 264 20.08 -21.67 -6.41
N GLN A 265 19.38 -20.58 -6.16
CA GLN A 265 18.29 -20.49 -5.20
C GLN A 265 16.97 -20.81 -5.92
N ILE A 266 16.15 -21.68 -5.34
CA ILE A 266 14.89 -22.15 -5.94
C ILE A 266 13.81 -22.16 -4.85
N ALA A 267 12.64 -21.62 -5.13
CA ALA A 267 11.48 -21.71 -4.23
C ALA A 267 10.91 -23.12 -4.18
N THR A 268 10.36 -23.50 -3.02
CA THR A 268 9.73 -24.82 -2.82
C THR A 268 8.24 -24.72 -2.56
N ASP A 269 7.74 -23.50 -2.38
CA ASP A 269 6.35 -23.22 -2.03
C ASP A 269 5.75 -22.23 -3.02
N PHE A 270 4.44 -22.37 -3.25
CA PHE A 270 3.62 -21.41 -3.99
C PHE A 270 2.44 -20.93 -3.13
N TRP A 271 2.35 -19.61 -2.95
CA TRP A 271 1.37 -18.96 -2.08
C TRP A 271 0.34 -18.24 -2.95
N ARG A 272 -0.94 -18.61 -2.78
CA ARG A 272 -2.06 -18.05 -3.53
C ARG A 272 -2.92 -17.16 -2.65
N TYR A 273 -3.16 -15.92 -3.09
CA TYR A 273 -4.04 -14.99 -2.38
C TYR A 273 -5.51 -15.32 -2.54
N ARG A 274 -6.29 -15.03 -1.50
CA ARG A 274 -7.75 -15.14 -1.50
C ARG A 274 -8.43 -14.13 -2.42
N ASP A 275 -7.84 -12.96 -2.59
CA ASP A 275 -8.35 -11.90 -3.48
C ASP A 275 -7.81 -12.01 -4.93
N GLY A 276 -6.99 -13.04 -5.21
CA GLY A 276 -6.43 -13.28 -6.53
C GLY A 276 -5.32 -12.31 -6.96
N ARG A 277 -4.84 -11.42 -6.08
CA ARG A 277 -3.74 -10.50 -6.41
C ARG A 277 -2.45 -11.25 -6.73
N TYR A 278 -1.59 -10.62 -7.52
CA TYR A 278 -0.26 -11.14 -7.86
C TYR A 278 0.79 -10.04 -7.71
N VAL A 279 1.67 -10.18 -6.72
CA VAL A 279 2.65 -9.14 -6.31
C VAL A 279 4.10 -9.54 -6.62
N GLU A 280 4.34 -10.72 -7.19
CA GLU A 280 5.69 -11.16 -7.55
C GLU A 280 6.34 -10.18 -8.53
N LYS A 281 7.63 -9.85 -8.33
CA LYS A 281 8.43 -8.82 -9.01
C LYS A 281 7.92 -7.38 -8.95
N THR A 282 6.73 -7.15 -8.43
CA THR A 282 6.09 -5.82 -8.37
C THR A 282 6.12 -5.24 -6.96
N GLY A 283 5.93 -6.10 -5.96
CA GLY A 283 5.83 -5.73 -4.55
C GLY A 283 4.57 -4.95 -4.20
N TYR A 284 4.48 -4.54 -2.94
CA TYR A 284 3.41 -3.75 -2.38
C TYR A 284 3.67 -2.26 -2.62
N ALA A 285 2.70 -1.59 -3.24
CA ALA A 285 2.72 -0.15 -3.35
C ALA A 285 2.54 0.50 -1.95
N PRO A 286 3.30 1.56 -1.64
CA PRO A 286 3.12 2.28 -0.38
C PRO A 286 1.88 3.17 -0.43
N HIS A 287 1.26 3.43 0.72
CA HIS A 287 0.20 4.43 0.86
C HIS A 287 0.72 5.82 0.48
N ILE A 288 1.99 6.14 0.76
CA ILE A 288 2.62 7.40 0.35
C ILE A 288 3.88 7.08 -0.44
N ARG A 289 3.82 7.28 -1.76
CA ARG A 289 4.98 7.13 -2.64
C ARG A 289 5.94 8.29 -2.47
N VAL A 290 7.21 7.98 -2.24
CA VAL A 290 8.29 8.93 -2.07
C VAL A 290 9.03 9.04 -3.41
N PRO A 291 9.23 10.26 -3.95
CA PRO A 291 10.00 10.44 -5.18
C PRO A 291 11.44 9.92 -5.04
N PRO A 292 12.04 9.35 -6.10
CA PRO A 292 13.44 8.95 -6.09
C PRO A 292 14.38 10.05 -5.59
N GLY A 293 15.31 9.70 -4.70
CA GLY A 293 16.26 10.63 -4.10
C GLY A 293 15.70 11.49 -2.96
N LYS A 294 14.47 11.26 -2.51
CA LYS A 294 13.91 11.80 -1.25
C LYS A 294 13.91 10.73 -0.16
N ASP A 295 14.01 11.16 1.11
CA ASP A 295 13.97 10.23 2.24
C ASP A 295 12.54 10.03 2.77
N ALA A 296 12.12 8.77 2.93
CA ALA A 296 10.81 8.43 3.46
C ALA A 296 10.56 8.92 4.90
N LEU A 297 11.60 8.96 5.73
CA LEU A 297 11.53 9.50 7.08
C LEU A 297 11.32 11.02 7.06
N ASP A 298 11.93 11.74 6.11
CA ASP A 298 11.69 13.18 5.92
C ASP A 298 10.25 13.48 5.52
N VAL A 299 9.65 12.62 4.70
CA VAL A 299 8.22 12.71 4.40
C VAL A 299 7.40 12.54 5.68
N VAL A 300 7.65 11.52 6.50
CA VAL A 300 6.93 11.33 7.79
C VAL A 300 7.13 12.52 8.74
N ARG A 301 8.33 13.10 8.81
CA ARG A 301 8.60 14.32 9.59
C ARG A 301 7.72 15.48 9.15
N SER A 302 7.49 15.63 7.84
CA SER A 302 6.65 16.68 7.29
C SER A 302 5.16 16.49 7.64
N LEU A 303 4.66 15.25 7.58
CA LEU A 303 3.25 14.91 7.91
C LEU A 303 2.88 15.24 9.37
N ARG A 304 3.85 15.14 10.28
CA ARG A 304 3.61 15.36 11.72
C ARG A 304 3.58 16.84 12.12
N ARG A 305 3.81 17.77 11.21
CA ARG A 305 3.57 19.19 11.47
C ARG A 305 2.07 19.41 11.63
N LYS A 306 1.57 19.30 12.87
CA LYS A 306 0.16 19.54 13.22
C LYS A 306 -0.30 20.84 12.59
N ARG A 307 -1.27 20.76 11.69
CA ARG A 307 -2.07 21.93 11.31
C ARG A 307 -3.13 22.19 12.36
N ALA A 308 -3.37 23.47 12.65
CA ALA A 308 -4.61 23.89 13.27
C ALA A 308 -5.69 23.94 12.18
N ILE A 309 -6.72 23.09 12.28
CA ILE A 309 -7.99 23.37 11.63
C ILE A 309 -8.64 24.46 12.49
N ARG A 310 -8.88 25.62 11.90
CA ARG A 310 -9.53 26.74 12.59
C ARG A 310 -10.97 26.81 12.14
N TRP A 311 -11.88 26.91 13.11
CA TRP A 311 -13.31 26.93 12.88
C TRP A 311 -13.82 28.33 13.16
N GLU A 312 -14.59 28.88 12.23
CA GLU A 312 -15.28 30.16 12.40
C GLU A 312 -16.75 29.98 12.00
N SER A 313 -17.65 30.44 12.86
CA SER A 313 -19.09 30.45 12.60
C SER A 313 -19.67 31.78 13.04
N LYS A 314 -20.58 32.33 12.22
CA LYS A 314 -21.36 33.52 12.58
C LYS A 314 -22.65 33.18 13.33
N LEU A 315 -23.17 31.97 13.18
CA LEU A 315 -24.35 31.48 13.89
C LEU A 315 -23.95 30.62 15.09
N GLU A 316 -24.60 30.82 16.23
CA GLU A 316 -24.27 30.12 17.48
C GLU A 316 -24.56 28.61 17.41
N SER A 317 -25.68 28.24 16.78
CA SER A 317 -26.10 26.86 16.54
C SER A 317 -25.08 26.07 15.70
N ASP A 318 -24.55 26.70 14.65
CA ASP A 318 -23.48 26.15 13.81
C ASP A 318 -22.16 26.03 14.54
N GLY A 319 -21.83 27.03 15.37
CA GLY A 319 -20.68 26.95 16.25
C GLY A 319 -20.78 25.75 17.21
N LYS A 320 -21.98 25.48 17.75
CA LYS A 320 -22.23 24.32 18.61
C LYS A 320 -22.12 23.01 17.84
N PHE A 321 -22.71 22.92 16.64
CA PHE A 321 -22.60 21.75 15.79
C PHE A 321 -21.14 21.43 15.42
N LEU A 322 -20.38 22.43 14.97
CA LEU A 322 -18.96 22.27 14.61
C LEU A 322 -18.14 21.80 15.81
N ARG A 323 -18.32 22.41 16.99
CA ARG A 323 -17.63 21.97 18.21
C ARG A 323 -17.96 20.52 18.56
N ASN A 324 -19.23 20.13 18.45
CA ASN A 324 -19.67 18.77 18.76
C ASN A 324 -19.15 17.72 17.76
N HIS A 325 -18.84 18.12 16.53
CA HIS A 325 -18.39 17.22 15.46
C HIS A 325 -16.93 17.43 15.02
N ALA A 326 -16.20 18.37 15.63
CA ALA A 326 -14.84 18.75 15.23
C ALA A 326 -13.86 17.58 15.27
N ALA A 327 -13.98 16.70 16.26
CA ALA A 327 -13.16 15.50 16.37
C ALA A 327 -13.42 14.51 15.22
N TRP A 328 -14.70 14.30 14.88
CA TRP A 328 -15.10 13.43 13.78
C TRP A 328 -14.67 14.00 12.42
N LEU A 329 -14.94 15.30 12.18
CA LEU A 329 -14.53 16.01 10.97
C LEU A 329 -13.00 15.99 10.81
N GLY A 330 -12.27 16.29 11.87
CA GLY A 330 -10.80 16.23 11.87
C GLY A 330 -10.26 14.83 11.58
N ALA A 331 -10.90 13.77 12.11
CA ALA A 331 -10.51 12.39 11.83
C ALA A 331 -10.81 11.99 10.37
N ARG A 332 -11.93 12.46 9.80
CA ARG A 332 -12.27 12.23 8.39
C ARG A 332 -11.33 12.97 7.46
N PHE A 333 -11.05 14.24 7.72
CA PHE A 333 -10.08 15.02 6.95
C PHE A 333 -8.68 14.40 7.01
N SER A 334 -8.21 13.98 8.19
CA SER A 334 -6.93 13.27 8.32
C SER A 334 -6.92 11.96 7.53
N SER A 335 -8.06 11.26 7.43
CA SER A 335 -8.16 10.03 6.62
C SER A 335 -8.10 10.33 5.13
N LEU A 336 -8.68 11.44 4.68
CA LEU A 336 -8.59 11.90 3.30
C LEU A 336 -7.17 12.38 2.94
N GLU A 337 -6.50 13.15 3.81
CA GLU A 337 -5.09 13.50 3.61
C GLU A 337 -4.20 12.27 3.51
N ARG A 338 -4.42 11.26 4.37
CA ARG A 338 -3.74 9.96 4.27
C ARG A 338 -4.04 9.27 2.95
N TYR A 339 -5.31 9.25 2.54
CA TYR A 339 -5.75 8.63 1.29
C TYR A 339 -5.08 9.27 0.06
N PHE A 340 -5.04 10.60 0.02
CA PHE A 340 -4.39 11.33 -1.08
C PHE A 340 -2.86 11.36 -0.95
N GLY A 341 -2.31 11.07 0.24
CA GLY A 341 -0.88 11.14 0.54
C GLY A 341 -0.35 12.57 0.47
N ILE A 342 -1.18 13.55 0.84
CA ILE A 342 -0.83 14.97 0.82
C ILE A 342 -0.88 15.55 2.22
N SER A 343 0.05 16.46 2.49
CA SER A 343 -0.01 17.36 3.62
C SER A 343 -0.07 18.77 3.08
N LEU A 344 -1.23 19.38 3.21
CA LEU A 344 -1.39 20.78 2.91
C LEU A 344 -0.55 21.57 3.97
N GLN A 345 0.20 22.62 3.58
CA GLN A 345 1.13 23.34 4.49
C GLN A 345 0.49 24.48 5.35
N GLN A 346 -0.48 25.25 4.82
CA GLN A 346 -1.20 26.37 5.48
C GLN A 346 -2.48 26.05 6.31
N PRO A 347 -2.66 26.39 7.59
CA PRO A 347 -3.88 26.05 8.37
C PRO A 347 -5.21 26.21 7.59
N LEU A 348 -6.05 25.18 7.60
CA LEU A 348 -7.34 25.18 6.92
C LEU A 348 -8.36 25.95 7.78
N LEU A 349 -8.95 26.98 7.20
CA LEU A 349 -10.03 27.75 7.81
C LEU A 349 -11.37 27.29 7.25
N ILE A 350 -12.25 26.82 8.13
CA ILE A 350 -13.61 26.45 7.79
C ILE A 350 -14.54 27.53 8.33
N GLN A 351 -15.25 28.21 7.42
CA GLN A 351 -16.23 29.24 7.73
C GLN A 351 -17.64 28.75 7.44
N VAL A 352 -18.51 28.80 8.45
CA VAL A 352 -19.95 28.59 8.30
C VAL A 352 -20.66 29.94 8.49
N MET A 353 -21.40 30.37 7.48
CA MET A 353 -22.08 31.67 7.47
C MET A 353 -23.43 31.63 6.76
N PRO A 354 -24.33 32.58 7.12
CA PRO A 354 -25.61 32.75 6.43
C PRO A 354 -25.41 32.90 4.91
N VAL A 355 -26.34 32.34 4.13
CA VAL A 355 -26.24 32.33 2.66
C VAL A 355 -26.24 33.74 2.10
N GLU A 356 -26.96 34.67 2.74
CA GLU A 356 -27.11 36.05 2.32
C GLU A 356 -25.81 36.85 2.50
N GLU A 357 -24.93 36.40 3.39
CA GLU A 357 -23.64 37.03 3.69
C GLU A 357 -22.48 36.40 2.93
N ASN A 358 -22.71 35.36 2.13
CA ASN A 358 -21.70 34.78 1.26
C ASN A 358 -21.48 35.72 0.06
N PRO A 359 -20.30 36.36 -0.08
CA PRO A 359 -20.02 37.31 -1.16
C PRO A 359 -20.09 36.68 -2.56
N SER A 360 -20.14 35.35 -2.66
CA SER A 360 -20.51 34.63 -3.88
C SER A 360 -21.75 33.77 -3.68
N SER A 361 -22.85 34.35 -3.20
CA SER A 361 -24.16 33.69 -3.02
C SER A 361 -24.69 32.94 -4.27
N ARG A 362 -24.08 33.15 -5.45
CA ARG A 362 -24.30 32.38 -6.68
C ARG A 362 -23.51 31.06 -6.77
N SER A 363 -22.75 30.68 -5.73
CA SER A 363 -21.96 29.45 -5.68
C SER A 363 -22.04 28.78 -4.30
N CYS A 364 -23.21 28.22 -4.00
CA CYS A 364 -23.49 26.89 -3.43
C CYS A 364 -22.61 26.33 -2.32
N ALA A 365 -21.33 26.23 -2.59
CA ALA A 365 -20.21 26.27 -1.66
C ALA A 365 -18.99 26.46 -2.58
N ARG A 366 -18.01 27.24 -2.15
CA ARG A 366 -16.74 27.32 -2.87
C ARG A 366 -15.61 27.21 -1.87
N THR A 367 -14.65 26.39 -2.25
CA THR A 367 -13.28 26.48 -1.79
C THR A 367 -12.67 27.76 -2.36
N TYR A 368 -12.12 28.61 -1.49
CA TYR A 368 -11.42 29.83 -1.93
C TYR A 368 -9.95 29.66 -1.68
N GLY A 369 -9.25 29.25 -2.74
CA GLY A 369 -7.85 28.89 -2.65
C GLY A 369 -7.61 27.63 -1.82
N PRO A 370 -6.34 27.31 -1.51
CA PRO A 370 -5.94 26.02 -0.95
C PRO A 370 -6.24 25.86 0.56
N SER A 371 -6.78 26.88 1.22
CA SER A 371 -6.87 26.92 2.69
C SER A 371 -8.18 27.42 3.27
N ARG A 372 -9.21 27.72 2.46
CA ARG A 372 -10.52 28.19 2.96
C ARG A 372 -11.68 27.41 2.38
N ILE A 373 -12.57 26.93 3.26
CA ILE A 373 -13.82 26.26 2.92
C ILE A 373 -14.99 27.07 3.47
N TYR A 374 -15.97 27.33 2.61
CA TYR A 374 -17.26 27.88 3.02
C TYR A 374 -18.30 26.78 2.97
N ALA A 375 -19.08 26.65 4.04
CA ALA A 375 -20.23 25.76 4.07
C ALA A 375 -21.45 26.50 4.61
N HIS A 376 -22.62 26.05 4.19
CA HIS A 376 -23.91 26.53 4.68
C HIS A 376 -24.51 25.50 5.62
N SER A 377 -25.00 25.94 6.77
CA SER A 377 -25.75 25.09 7.66
C SER A 377 -27.18 24.91 7.22
N LEU A 378 -27.83 23.87 7.74
CA LEU A 378 -29.24 23.63 7.49
C LEU A 378 -30.10 24.83 7.95
N GLU A 379 -29.75 25.44 9.08
CA GLU A 379 -30.46 26.60 9.61
C GLU A 379 -30.27 27.85 8.72
N SER A 380 -29.06 28.06 8.18
CA SER A 380 -28.80 29.11 7.17
C SER A 380 -29.55 28.89 5.85
N LEU A 381 -29.85 27.63 5.50
CA LEU A 381 -30.66 27.31 4.32
C LEU A 381 -32.16 27.50 4.60
N GLN A 382 -32.58 27.27 5.84
CA GLN A 382 -33.96 27.46 6.27
C GLN A 382 -34.35 28.94 6.39
N SER A 383 -33.39 29.85 6.64
CA SER A 383 -33.64 31.30 6.64
C SER A 383 -33.94 31.88 5.25
N LEU A 384 -33.62 31.16 4.18
CA LEU A 384 -33.90 31.61 2.81
C LEU A 384 -35.41 31.70 2.55
N THR A 385 -35.82 32.77 1.87
CA THR A 385 -37.19 32.89 1.32
C THR A 385 -37.46 31.80 0.28
N PRO A 386 -38.72 31.46 -0.03
CA PRO A 386 -39.04 30.48 -1.07
C PRO A 386 -38.41 30.79 -2.44
N GLU A 387 -38.30 32.06 -2.81
CA GLU A 387 -37.66 32.55 -4.04
C GLU A 387 -36.15 32.35 -3.98
N GLN A 388 -35.49 32.79 -2.90
CA GLN A 388 -34.05 32.59 -2.71
C GLN A 388 -33.69 31.12 -2.65
N ARG A 389 -34.52 30.30 -2.00
CA ARG A 389 -34.34 28.86 -1.91
C ARG A 389 -34.50 28.20 -3.27
N ARG A 390 -35.47 28.65 -4.09
CA ARG A 390 -35.62 28.20 -5.49
C ARG A 390 -34.40 28.57 -6.32
N GLU A 391 -33.96 29.83 -6.27
CA GLU A 391 -32.77 30.32 -6.99
C GLU A 391 -31.51 29.56 -6.56
N PHE A 392 -31.33 29.37 -5.25
CA PHE A 392 -30.26 28.57 -4.67
C PHE A 392 -30.35 27.12 -5.16
N HIS A 393 -31.51 26.45 -5.10
CA HIS A 393 -31.68 25.09 -5.65
C HIS A 393 -31.39 24.98 -7.15
N THR A 394 -31.82 25.95 -7.97
CA THR A 394 -31.54 25.95 -9.41
C THR A 394 -30.07 26.20 -9.74
N THR A 395 -29.36 26.96 -8.91
CA THR A 395 -27.93 27.28 -9.11
C THR A 395 -27.02 26.23 -8.48
N CYS A 396 -27.49 25.54 -7.44
CA CYS A 396 -26.72 24.68 -6.54
C CYS A 396 -27.14 23.20 -6.55
N PHE A 397 -27.79 22.78 -7.63
CA PHE A 397 -28.24 21.42 -7.94
C PHE A 397 -29.61 20.99 -7.37
N GLU A 398 -30.31 20.17 -8.18
CA GLU A 398 -31.64 19.59 -7.96
C GLU A 398 -31.72 18.47 -6.88
N ARG A 399 -30.71 18.28 -6.00
CA ARG A 399 -30.71 17.13 -5.07
C ARG A 399 -30.34 17.50 -3.63
N SER A 400 -31.08 16.90 -2.69
CA SER A 400 -31.09 17.17 -1.25
C SER A 400 -29.75 16.85 -0.55
N TYR A 401 -29.04 17.88 -0.11
CA TYR A 401 -27.95 17.76 0.86
C TYR A 401 -28.32 18.51 2.14
N GLU A 402 -29.04 17.84 3.03
CA GLU A 402 -29.45 18.42 4.32
C GLU A 402 -28.40 18.24 5.43
N ASP A 403 -27.27 17.57 5.16
CA ASP A 403 -26.27 17.21 6.19
C ASP A 403 -24.91 17.89 5.96
N LEU A 404 -24.66 18.90 6.80
CA LEU A 404 -23.44 19.72 6.89
C LEU A 404 -22.14 18.89 6.99
N ARG A 405 -22.19 17.67 7.56
CA ARG A 405 -21.01 16.79 7.67
C ARG A 405 -20.47 16.43 6.28
N TYR A 406 -21.37 16.03 5.39
CA TYR A 406 -20.95 15.57 4.07
C TYR A 406 -20.54 16.73 3.18
N THR A 407 -21.19 17.89 3.30
CA THR A 407 -20.80 19.12 2.61
C THR A 407 -19.37 19.51 2.97
N LEU A 408 -19.02 19.52 4.26
CA LEU A 408 -17.66 19.87 4.69
C LEU A 408 -16.61 18.86 4.18
N VAL A 409 -16.94 17.57 4.16
CA VAL A 409 -16.07 16.53 3.60
C VAL A 409 -15.88 16.71 2.09
N HIS A 410 -16.96 16.93 1.35
CA HIS A 410 -16.94 17.20 -0.08
C HIS A 410 -16.07 18.42 -0.40
N GLU A 411 -16.32 19.57 0.24
CA GLU A 411 -15.54 20.79 0.01
C GLU A 411 -14.07 20.64 0.40
N TYR A 412 -13.77 19.90 1.47
CA TYR A 412 -12.38 19.64 1.83
C TYR A 412 -11.66 18.77 0.79
N VAL A 413 -12.33 17.77 0.22
CA VAL A 413 -11.77 17.02 -0.91
C VAL A 413 -11.49 17.97 -2.07
N HIS A 414 -12.40 18.90 -2.40
CA HIS A 414 -12.12 19.91 -3.42
C HIS A 414 -10.92 20.78 -3.09
N ALA A 415 -10.74 21.22 -1.84
CA ALA A 415 -9.61 22.06 -1.44
C ALA A 415 -8.27 21.30 -1.54
N LEU A 416 -8.27 20.04 -1.08
CA LEU A 416 -7.13 19.12 -1.20
C LEU A 416 -6.72 18.94 -2.66
N VAL A 417 -7.72 18.71 -3.51
CA VAL A 417 -7.61 18.56 -4.95
C VAL A 417 -7.08 19.83 -5.62
N LEU A 418 -7.66 21.00 -5.33
CA LEU A 418 -7.20 22.27 -5.90
C LEU A 418 -5.73 22.53 -5.57
N THR A 419 -5.31 22.10 -4.38
CA THR A 419 -3.90 22.20 -3.98
C THR A 419 -3.01 21.23 -4.75
N LEU A 420 -3.50 20.03 -5.08
CA LEU A 420 -2.81 19.08 -5.94
C LEU A 420 -2.69 19.58 -7.38
N THR A 421 -3.70 20.28 -7.89
CA THR A 421 -3.85 20.55 -9.32
C THR A 421 -4.00 22.01 -9.65
N ASP A 422 -2.92 22.77 -9.54
CA ASP A 422 -2.82 24.15 -10.03
C ASP A 422 -3.04 24.29 -11.58
N ARG A 423 -3.60 23.27 -12.26
CA ARG A 423 -4.04 23.22 -13.67
C ARG A 423 -5.29 22.33 -13.91
N LYS A 424 -5.95 22.58 -15.04
CA LYS A 424 -7.34 22.20 -15.42
C LYS A 424 -7.56 20.68 -15.63
N VAL A 425 -8.05 19.99 -14.61
CA VAL A 425 -8.71 18.67 -14.73
C VAL A 425 -10.23 18.88 -14.87
N PRO A 426 -10.96 18.05 -15.64
CA PRO A 426 -12.41 18.21 -15.83
C PRO A 426 -13.18 18.20 -14.51
N GLN A 427 -14.04 19.20 -14.32
CA GLN A 427 -14.86 19.40 -13.11
C GLN A 427 -15.63 18.15 -12.68
N TRP A 428 -16.15 17.37 -13.63
CA TRP A 428 -16.95 16.19 -13.33
C TRP A 428 -16.17 15.05 -12.68
N LEU A 429 -14.88 14.92 -12.99
CA LEU A 429 -14.03 13.89 -12.39
C LEU A 429 -13.75 14.23 -10.92
N TRP A 430 -13.62 15.52 -10.60
CA TRP A 430 -13.46 16.00 -9.23
C TRP A 430 -14.69 15.77 -8.38
N GLU A 431 -15.85 16.18 -8.89
CA GLU A 431 -17.12 16.04 -8.19
C GLU A 431 -17.45 14.55 -7.99
N GLY A 432 -17.19 13.70 -9.00
CA GLY A 432 -17.35 12.25 -8.88
C GLY A 432 -16.46 11.62 -7.81
N ALA A 433 -15.17 11.98 -7.76
CA ALA A 433 -14.24 11.49 -6.74
C ALA A 433 -14.60 11.98 -5.32
N ALA A 434 -15.02 13.24 -5.19
CA ALA A 434 -15.40 13.82 -3.91
C ALA A 434 -16.70 13.22 -3.36
N VAL A 435 -17.68 12.96 -4.23
CA VAL A 435 -18.93 12.26 -3.88
C VAL A 435 -18.66 10.81 -3.47
N ALA A 436 -17.73 10.11 -4.14
CA ALA A 436 -17.31 8.77 -3.74
C ALA A 436 -16.61 8.74 -2.38
N LEU A 437 -15.66 9.65 -2.15
CA LEU A 437 -14.84 9.69 -0.94
C LEU A 437 -15.56 10.27 0.28
N SER A 438 -16.56 11.13 0.08
CA SER A 438 -17.38 11.65 1.17
C SER A 438 -18.38 10.63 1.72
N GLY A 439 -18.59 9.51 1.03
CA GLY A 439 -19.61 8.52 1.41
C GLY A 439 -21.04 8.98 1.13
N GLN A 440 -21.24 10.11 0.44
CA GLN A 440 -22.56 10.61 0.04
C GLN A 440 -23.32 9.62 -0.85
N LEU A 441 -22.61 8.76 -1.56
CA LEU A 441 -23.22 7.69 -2.36
C LEU A 441 -23.95 6.65 -1.50
N GLU A 442 -23.61 6.45 -0.23
CA GLU A 442 -24.25 5.42 0.60
C GLU A 442 -25.53 5.92 1.30
N HIS A 443 -25.65 7.23 1.50
CA HIS A 443 -26.68 7.84 2.35
C HIS A 443 -27.75 8.66 1.61
N THR A 444 -27.60 8.84 0.30
CA THR A 444 -28.60 9.55 -0.51
C THR A 444 -29.51 8.56 -1.25
N LYS A 445 -30.70 9.00 -1.71
CA LYS A 445 -31.51 8.29 -2.73
C LYS A 445 -30.67 7.87 -3.96
N MET A 446 -29.48 8.44 -4.14
CA MET A 446 -28.52 8.17 -5.21
C MET A 446 -27.72 6.87 -5.03
N GLY A 447 -27.58 6.35 -3.80
CA GLY A 447 -26.98 5.02 -3.56
C GLY A 447 -27.83 3.84 -4.01
N VAL A 448 -29.15 4.05 -4.07
CA VAL A 448 -30.10 3.08 -4.64
C VAL A 448 -29.97 3.04 -6.17
N LEU A 449 -29.70 4.19 -6.80
CA LEU A 449 -29.40 4.26 -8.23
C LEU A 449 -28.01 3.70 -8.55
N GLY A 450 -26.97 4.02 -7.75
CA GLY A 450 -25.62 3.49 -7.91
C GLY A 450 -25.54 1.96 -7.86
N ARG A 451 -26.36 1.31 -7.02
CA ARG A 451 -26.52 -0.16 -7.03
C ARG A 451 -27.07 -0.70 -8.35
N LYS A 452 -27.92 0.07 -9.04
CA LYS A 452 -28.46 -0.25 -10.36
C LYS A 452 -27.42 -0.09 -11.49
N TYR A 453 -26.47 0.84 -11.34
CA TYR A 453 -25.33 1.04 -12.25
C TYR A 453 -24.18 0.02 -12.05
N LEU A 454 -24.20 -0.74 -10.95
CA LEU A 454 -23.22 -1.79 -10.64
C LEU A 454 -23.60 -3.16 -11.22
N GLU A 455 -24.78 -3.30 -11.85
CA GLU A 455 -25.15 -4.53 -12.55
C GLU A 455 -24.41 -4.65 -13.90
N PRO A 456 -23.82 -5.82 -14.24
CA PRO A 456 -23.09 -6.03 -15.49
C PRO A 456 -23.88 -5.69 -16.77
N SER A 457 -25.21 -5.78 -16.70
CA SER A 457 -26.13 -5.47 -17.79
C SER A 457 -26.16 -3.98 -18.17
N PHE A 458 -25.84 -3.08 -17.24
CA PHE A 458 -25.87 -1.64 -17.48
C PHE A 458 -24.73 -1.17 -18.39
N CYS A 459 -23.59 -1.87 -18.37
CA CYS A 459 -22.48 -1.62 -19.28
C CYS A 459 -22.80 -1.97 -20.75
N ALA A 460 -23.86 -2.76 -21.01
CA ALA A 460 -24.20 -3.24 -22.34
C ALA A 460 -25.14 -2.30 -23.13
N SER A 461 -25.85 -1.39 -22.46
CA SER A 461 -26.92 -0.59 -23.09
C SER A 461 -26.43 0.72 -23.74
N GLY A 462 -25.18 1.15 -23.52
CA GLY A 462 -24.58 2.32 -24.19
C GLY A 462 -25.20 3.69 -23.86
N GLU A 463 -26.33 3.72 -23.15
CA GLU A 463 -27.04 4.95 -22.79
C GLU A 463 -26.79 5.33 -21.32
N ILE A 464 -25.97 6.37 -21.10
CA ILE A 464 -25.97 7.11 -19.83
C ILE A 464 -27.15 8.09 -19.89
N THR A 465 -28.38 7.60 -19.72
CA THR A 465 -29.53 8.47 -19.47
C THR A 465 -29.53 8.88 -18.00
N GLY A 466 -28.78 9.92 -17.66
CA GLY A 466 -28.68 10.40 -16.29
C GLY A 466 -27.59 11.44 -16.09
N ASP A 467 -27.50 11.93 -14.85
CA ASP A 467 -26.50 12.89 -14.42
C ASP A 467 -25.07 12.28 -14.56
N PRO A 468 -24.21 12.84 -15.44
CA PRO A 468 -22.88 12.30 -15.71
C PRO A 468 -21.95 12.34 -14.48
N TYR A 469 -22.19 13.23 -13.52
CA TYR A 469 -21.42 13.30 -12.28
C TYR A 469 -21.67 12.07 -11.41
N LEU A 470 -22.91 11.59 -11.37
CA LEU A 470 -23.32 10.44 -10.58
C LEU A 470 -22.85 9.12 -11.20
N ALA A 471 -22.94 9.01 -12.52
CA ALA A 471 -22.38 7.88 -13.25
C ALA A 471 -20.86 7.79 -13.03
N GLY A 472 -20.16 8.94 -13.09
CA GLY A 472 -18.74 9.03 -12.81
C GLY A 472 -18.38 8.62 -11.37
N GLY A 473 -19.06 9.18 -10.37
CA GLY A 473 -18.83 8.87 -8.95
C GLY A 473 -19.12 7.42 -8.58
N ALA A 474 -20.22 6.85 -9.09
CA ALA A 474 -20.53 5.43 -8.88
C ALA A 474 -19.49 4.51 -9.54
N THR A 475 -19.04 4.86 -10.75
CA THR A 475 -17.98 4.12 -11.47
C THR A 475 -16.65 4.18 -10.71
N LEU A 476 -16.25 5.37 -10.25
CA LEU A 476 -15.04 5.56 -9.45
C LEU A 476 -15.11 4.77 -8.14
N LEU A 477 -16.24 4.80 -7.43
CA LEU A 477 -16.42 3.99 -6.21
C LEU A 477 -16.35 2.48 -6.51
N ALA A 478 -16.92 2.04 -7.63
CA ALA A 478 -16.84 0.64 -8.06
C ALA A 478 -15.39 0.21 -8.35
N LEU A 479 -14.65 1.06 -9.06
CA LEU A 479 -13.24 0.86 -9.37
C LEU A 479 -12.41 0.84 -8.10
N GLU A 480 -12.64 1.77 -7.17
CA GLU A 480 -11.95 1.84 -5.88
C GLU A 480 -12.17 0.59 -5.02
N ARG A 481 -13.38 0.01 -5.05
CA ARG A 481 -13.66 -1.25 -4.35
C ARG A 481 -12.96 -2.46 -4.97
N ARG A 482 -12.74 -2.45 -6.28
CA ARG A 482 -12.04 -3.53 -7.01
C ARG A 482 -10.52 -3.36 -6.98
N SER A 483 -10.04 -2.13 -6.93
CA SER A 483 -8.64 -1.75 -6.94
C SER A 483 -8.45 -0.55 -6.01
N PRO A 484 -8.28 -0.79 -4.69
CA PRO A 484 -8.06 0.28 -3.73
C PRO A 484 -6.89 1.20 -4.14
N GLY A 485 -7.10 2.51 -4.06
CA GLY A 485 -6.15 3.54 -4.47
C GLY A 485 -6.22 3.96 -5.94
N ILE A 486 -7.10 3.37 -6.77
CA ILE A 486 -7.19 3.71 -8.19
C ILE A 486 -7.76 5.10 -8.44
N ILE A 487 -8.69 5.60 -7.62
CA ILE A 487 -9.17 6.99 -7.74
C ILE A 487 -8.01 7.95 -7.53
N ARG A 488 -7.19 7.70 -6.51
CA ARG A 488 -5.99 8.49 -6.23
C ARG A 488 -5.01 8.42 -7.39
N GLU A 489 -4.71 7.25 -7.93
CA GLU A 489 -3.83 7.11 -9.10
C GLU A 489 -4.38 7.86 -10.32
N LEU A 490 -5.68 7.76 -10.62
CA LEU A 490 -6.30 8.44 -11.77
C LEU A 490 -6.17 9.96 -11.65
N ILE A 491 -6.36 10.51 -10.45
CA ILE A 491 -6.18 11.93 -10.16
C ILE A 491 -4.70 12.34 -10.34
N LEU A 492 -3.77 11.55 -9.78
CA LEU A 492 -2.34 11.83 -9.85
C LEU A 492 -1.75 11.65 -11.25
N ARG A 493 -2.23 10.69 -12.05
CA ARG A 493 -1.77 10.47 -13.43
C ARG A 493 -2.45 11.39 -14.43
N GLY A 494 -3.72 11.75 -14.21
CA GLY A 494 -4.42 12.78 -14.99
C GLY A 494 -3.71 14.14 -14.91
N HIS A 495 -3.06 14.42 -13.78
CA HIS A 495 -2.20 15.58 -13.57
C HIS A 495 -0.96 15.58 -14.50
N GLU A 496 -0.31 14.43 -14.70
CA GLU A 496 0.89 14.32 -15.52
C GLU A 496 0.59 14.38 -17.03
N ALA A 497 -0.55 13.82 -17.45
CA ALA A 497 -0.85 13.65 -18.88
C ALA A 497 -1.69 14.78 -19.51
N GLY A 498 -2.23 15.72 -18.72
CA GLY A 498 -3.22 16.71 -19.23
C GLY A 498 -4.43 16.06 -19.91
N GLY A 499 -4.70 14.80 -19.57
CA GLY A 499 -5.53 13.90 -20.37
C GLY A 499 -7.03 14.06 -20.13
N VAL A 500 -7.81 13.96 -21.21
CA VAL A 500 -9.26 13.76 -21.16
C VAL A 500 -9.52 12.28 -20.92
N LEU A 501 -10.21 11.93 -19.83
CA LEU A 501 -10.71 10.57 -19.63
C LEU A 501 -11.83 10.33 -20.64
N ARG A 502 -11.55 9.61 -21.73
CA ARG A 502 -12.58 9.16 -22.68
C ARG A 502 -13.12 7.81 -22.23
N VAL A 503 -14.37 7.79 -21.80
CA VAL A 503 -15.15 6.54 -21.75
C VAL A 503 -15.48 6.20 -23.20
N LEU A 504 -14.72 5.30 -23.82
CA LEU A 504 -14.98 4.85 -25.19
C LEU A 504 -16.25 4.00 -25.19
N SER A 505 -17.31 4.53 -25.79
CA SER A 505 -18.59 3.85 -26.00
C SER A 505 -18.62 3.13 -27.36
N ASP A 506 -17.59 2.34 -27.67
CA ASP A 506 -17.64 1.46 -28.84
C ASP A 506 -17.99 0.03 -28.42
N ASN A 507 -19.05 -0.46 -29.07
CA ASN A 507 -19.82 -1.64 -28.68
C ASN A 507 -18.96 -2.89 -28.42
N LYS A 508 -19.17 -3.49 -27.23
CA LYS A 508 -18.80 -4.84 -26.75
C LYS A 508 -17.62 -5.01 -25.78
N ALA A 509 -16.97 -3.95 -25.29
CA ALA A 509 -15.99 -4.08 -24.19
C ALA A 509 -16.04 -2.89 -23.21
N ALA A 510 -17.14 -2.72 -22.48
CA ALA A 510 -17.34 -1.59 -21.58
C ALA A 510 -17.11 -1.95 -20.10
N CYS A 511 -15.85 -1.88 -19.68
CA CYS A 511 -15.43 -1.52 -18.32
C CYS A 511 -14.00 -0.97 -18.43
N ALA A 512 -13.90 0.36 -18.58
CA ALA A 512 -12.68 1.18 -18.50
C ALA A 512 -11.42 0.63 -19.19
N SER A 513 -11.28 0.87 -20.49
CA SER A 513 -9.94 0.98 -21.09
C SER A 513 -9.43 2.40 -20.89
N LEU A 514 -8.41 2.57 -20.05
CA LEU A 514 -7.72 3.84 -19.86
C LEU A 514 -6.78 4.08 -21.06
N VAL A 515 -7.18 4.93 -22.01
CA VAL A 515 -6.28 5.37 -23.08
C VAL A 515 -5.65 6.69 -22.65
N ILE A 516 -4.42 6.60 -22.13
CA ILE A 516 -3.56 7.78 -21.91
C ILE A 516 -2.87 8.08 -23.25
N PRO A 517 -3.08 9.24 -23.87
CA PRO A 517 -2.35 9.58 -25.08
C PRO A 517 -0.86 9.70 -24.76
N SER A 518 -0.02 8.92 -25.45
CA SER A 518 1.42 9.16 -25.45
C SER A 518 1.70 10.54 -26.05
N SER A 519 2.71 11.22 -25.52
CA SER A 519 3.16 12.57 -25.86
C SER A 519 2.99 12.94 -27.33
N ALA A 520 2.59 14.20 -27.56
CA ALA A 520 2.38 14.82 -28.85
C ALA A 520 3.62 14.82 -29.75
N SER A 521 3.83 13.72 -30.48
CA SER A 521 4.43 13.67 -31.81
C SER A 521 4.37 12.23 -32.27
N ASP A 522 3.32 11.84 -32.99
CA ASP A 522 3.45 10.84 -34.04
C ASP A 522 2.18 10.85 -34.89
N THR A 523 2.38 11.09 -36.18
CA THR A 523 1.36 10.95 -37.21
C THR A 523 1.04 9.46 -37.38
N PRO A 524 -0.23 9.06 -37.54
CA PRO A 524 -0.57 7.65 -37.63
C PRO A 524 -0.14 7.08 -38.98
N SER A 525 0.82 6.14 -38.97
CA SER A 525 1.05 5.24 -40.10
C SER A 525 0.06 4.07 -40.04
N PRO A 526 -0.48 3.61 -41.18
CA PRO A 526 -1.56 2.63 -41.20
C PRO A 526 -1.07 1.23 -40.84
N LEU A 527 -1.87 0.60 -39.97
CA LEU A 527 -1.83 -0.81 -39.56
C LEU A 527 -1.56 -1.77 -40.73
N ARG A 528 -0.56 -2.64 -40.57
CA ARG A 528 -0.53 -3.95 -41.22
C ARG A 528 -1.00 -5.01 -40.23
N SER A 529 -2.03 -5.72 -40.66
CA SER A 529 -2.64 -6.87 -40.00
C SER A 529 -1.83 -8.16 -40.16
N ALA A 530 -2.00 -9.03 -39.16
CA ALA A 530 -2.02 -10.51 -39.17
C ALA A 530 -0.79 -11.25 -38.60
N PRO A 531 -0.97 -12.49 -38.10
CA PRO A 531 -2.21 -13.20 -37.70
C PRO A 531 -2.45 -13.21 -36.19
#